data_AF-A0A967TL90-F1
#
_entry.id   AF-A0A967TL90-F1
#
_cell.length_a   1.000
_cell.length_b   1.000
_cell.length_c   1.000
_cell.angle_alpha   90.00
_cell.angle_beta   90.00
_cell.angle_gamma   90.00
#
_symmetry.space_group_name_H-M   'P 1'
#
loop_
_entity.id
_entity.type
_entity.pdbx_description
1 polymer ?
#
loop_
_entity_poly.entity_id
_entity_poly.type
_entity_poly.pdbx_seq_one_letter_code
_entity_poly.pdbx_strand_id
1 'polypeptide(L)'
;MSAASPPGQSADEKQRLTLAREVGELLLELSIGLRRHAIYPPEHPALAPVAESVIARLAECFGGRDELAVGVAQSQLIIDGVATEAGHPVLSDL
;
A
#
# COMPACT_ATOMS: atom_id res chain seq x y z
N MET A 1 -33.46 -13.15 -17.52
CA MET A 1 -32.86 -14.13 -16.59
C MET A 1 -31.76 -13.41 -15.82
N SER A 2 -32.07 -12.91 -14.62
CA SER A 2 -31.09 -12.28 -13.73
C SER A 2 -30.24 -13.37 -13.08
N ALA A 3 -28.94 -13.37 -13.35
CA ALA A 3 -27.99 -14.16 -12.58
C ALA A 3 -27.84 -13.50 -11.20
N ALA A 4 -28.25 -14.20 -10.15
CA ALA A 4 -27.94 -13.82 -8.78
C ALA A 4 -26.42 -13.97 -8.57
N SER A 5 -25.73 -12.86 -8.28
CA SER A 5 -24.31 -12.87 -7.94
C SER A 5 -24.07 -13.70 -6.67
N PRO A 6 -22.99 -14.52 -6.60
CA PRO A 6 -22.67 -15.30 -5.40
C PRO A 6 -22.35 -14.37 -4.21
N PRO A 7 -22.83 -14.67 -2.99
CA PRO A 7 -22.62 -13.83 -1.81
C PRO A 7 -21.14 -13.67 -1.36
N GLY A 8 -20.20 -14.45 -1.93
CA GLY A 8 -18.76 -14.33 -1.63
C GLY A 8 -18.01 -13.26 -2.44
N GLN A 9 -18.43 -12.95 -3.67
CA GLN A 9 -17.65 -12.07 -4.57
C GLN A 9 -17.57 -10.63 -4.06
N SER A 10 -18.63 -10.11 -3.43
CA SER A 10 -18.68 -8.73 -2.93
C SER A 10 -17.89 -8.51 -1.64
N ALA A 11 -17.65 -9.56 -0.85
CA ALA A 11 -16.83 -9.47 0.37
C ALA A 11 -15.34 -9.48 0.00
N ASP A 12 -14.93 -10.38 -0.89
CA ASP A 12 -13.56 -10.43 -1.43
C ASP A 12 -13.18 -9.15 -2.17
N GLU A 13 -14.12 -8.57 -2.94
CA GLU A 13 -13.87 -7.31 -3.64
C GLU A 13 -13.70 -6.13 -2.68
N LYS A 14 -14.52 -6.05 -1.62
CA LYS A 14 -14.33 -5.06 -0.55
C LYS A 14 -13.00 -5.25 0.16
N GLN A 15 -12.63 -6.48 0.47
CA GLN A 15 -11.35 -6.81 1.10
C GLN A 15 -10.17 -6.36 0.23
N ARG A 16 -10.24 -6.61 -1.09
CA ARG A 16 -9.23 -6.15 -2.06
C ARG A 16 -9.15 -4.64 -2.16
N LEU A 17 -10.28 -3.94 -2.20
CA LEU A 17 -10.31 -2.47 -2.26
C LEU A 17 -9.75 -1.84 -0.98
N THR A 18 -10.05 -2.43 0.18
CA THR A 18 -9.46 -2.03 1.46
C THR A 18 -7.94 -2.23 1.45
N LEU A 19 -7.46 -3.41 1.02
CA LEU A 19 -6.03 -3.68 0.93
C LEU A 19 -5.33 -2.74 -0.06
N ALA A 20 -5.93 -2.49 -1.22
CA ALA A 20 -5.37 -1.56 -2.20
C ALA A 20 -5.21 -0.15 -1.64
N ARG A 21 -6.16 0.28 -0.80
CA ARG A 21 -6.07 1.54 -0.09
C ARG A 21 -4.98 1.54 0.99
N GLU A 22 -4.96 0.54 1.86
CA GLU A 22 -3.95 0.40 2.93
C GLU A 22 -2.52 0.40 2.36
N VAL A 23 -2.30 -0.35 1.27
CA VAL A 23 -1.02 -0.39 0.58
C VAL A 23 -0.71 0.96 -0.09
N GLY A 24 -1.71 1.63 -0.67
CA GLY A 24 -1.53 2.99 -1.21
C GLY A 24 -1.08 3.99 -0.13
N GLU A 25 -1.66 3.93 1.07
CA GLU A 25 -1.28 4.75 2.22
C GLU A 25 0.14 4.39 2.73
N LEU A 26 0.50 3.10 2.77
CA LEU A 26 1.86 2.65 3.11
C LEU A 26 2.91 3.19 2.12
N LEU A 27 2.65 3.13 0.82
CA LEU A 27 3.60 3.59 -0.19
C LEU A 27 3.83 5.09 -0.14
N LEU A 28 2.79 5.86 0.18
CA LEU A 28 2.90 7.30 0.40
C LEU A 28 3.78 7.60 1.62
N GLU A 29 3.55 6.91 2.74
CA GLU A 29 4.38 7.03 3.95
C GLU A 29 5.84 6.64 3.68
N LEU A 30 6.06 5.55 2.93
CA LEU A 30 7.38 5.08 2.55
C LEU A 30 8.12 6.09 1.67
N SER A 31 7.45 6.71 0.69
CA SER A 31 8.07 7.71 -0.19
C SER A 31 8.51 8.95 0.59
N ILE A 32 7.70 9.39 1.56
CA ILE A 32 8.03 10.48 2.47
C ILE A 32 9.24 10.09 3.34
N GLY A 33 9.25 8.86 3.88
CA GLY A 33 10.36 8.33 4.67
C GLY A 33 11.68 8.28 3.91
N LEU A 34 11.67 7.71 2.70
CA LEU A 34 12.84 7.66 1.84
C LEU A 34 13.38 9.06 1.53
N ARG A 35 12.49 10.01 1.20
CA ARG A 35 12.89 11.40 0.94
C ARG A 35 13.52 12.05 2.17
N ARG A 36 12.97 11.83 3.37
CA ARG A 36 13.56 12.34 4.62
C ARG A 36 14.91 11.71 4.92
N HIS A 37 15.07 10.41 4.70
CA HIS A 37 16.36 9.72 4.84
C HIS A 37 17.41 10.17 3.81
N ALA A 38 16.99 10.67 2.65
CA ALA A 38 17.92 11.24 1.66
C ALA A 38 18.38 12.67 2.02
N ILE A 39 17.55 13.43 2.75
CA ILE A 39 17.82 14.85 3.09
C ILE A 39 18.53 14.98 4.43
N TYR A 40 18.17 14.16 5.42
CA TYR A 40 18.67 14.28 6.79
C TYR A 40 19.79 13.28 7.08
N PRO A 41 20.79 13.67 7.90
CA PRO A 41 21.83 12.75 8.34
C PRO A 41 21.23 11.63 9.21
N PRO A 42 21.91 10.46 9.32
CA PRO A 42 21.36 9.26 9.95
C PRO A 42 20.91 9.42 11.41
N GLU A 43 21.48 10.37 12.14
CA GLU A 43 21.17 10.62 13.57
C GLU A 43 20.13 11.73 13.78
N HIS A 44 19.46 12.16 12.71
CA HIS A 44 18.50 13.24 12.80
C HIS A 44 17.20 12.79 13.48
N PRO A 45 16.68 13.52 14.49
CA PRO A 45 15.52 13.12 15.29
C PRO A 45 14.23 12.98 14.48
N ALA A 46 14.17 13.57 13.28
CA ALA A 46 13.02 13.45 12.38
C ALA A 46 12.94 12.12 11.61
N LEU A 47 13.94 11.23 11.72
CA LEU A 47 13.97 9.96 10.98
C LEU A 47 13.25 8.83 11.73
N ALA A 48 13.49 8.70 13.03
CA ALA A 48 12.87 7.67 13.89
C ALA A 48 11.33 7.62 13.81
N PRO A 49 10.59 8.74 13.99
CA PRO A 49 9.12 8.70 13.95
C PRO A 49 8.58 8.31 12.57
N VAL A 50 9.35 8.55 11.51
CA VAL A 50 8.93 8.22 10.14
C VAL A 50 9.14 6.74 9.85
N ALA A 51 10.25 6.17 10.30
CA ALA A 51 10.45 4.73 10.25
C ALA A 51 9.40 3.97 11.07
N GLU A 52 9.07 4.46 12.28
CA GLU A 52 8.02 3.87 13.12
C GLU A 52 6.65 3.89 12.44
N SER A 53 6.30 5.00 11.79
CA SER A 53 5.02 5.13 11.07
C SER A 53 4.92 4.19 9.87
N VAL A 54 5.99 4.06 9.09
CA VAL A 54 6.07 3.07 7.98
C VAL A 54 5.90 1.64 8.49
N ILE A 55 6.57 1.29 9.59
CA ILE A 55 6.46 -0.06 10.20
C ILE A 55 5.04 -0.33 10.69
N ALA A 56 4.39 0.65 11.32
CA ALA A 56 3.00 0.52 11.78
C ALA A 56 2.04 0.30 10.61
N ARG A 57 2.19 1.07 9.52
CA ARG A 57 1.37 0.92 8.30
C ARG A 57 1.61 -0.43 7.62
N LEU A 58 2.85 -0.90 7.61
CA LEU A 58 3.18 -2.23 7.07
C LEU A 58 2.48 -3.33 7.87
N ALA A 59 2.50 -3.24 9.21
CA ALA A 59 1.79 -4.19 10.07
C ALA A 59 0.27 -4.19 9.83
N GLU A 60 -0.33 -3.03 9.60
CA GLU A 60 -1.74 -2.91 9.20
C GLU A 60 -2.01 -3.59 7.85
N CYS A 61 -1.13 -3.40 6.86
CA CYS A 61 -1.25 -4.07 5.55
C CYS A 61 -1.14 -5.59 5.65
N PHE A 62 -0.35 -6.11 6.60
CA PHE A 62 -0.34 -7.55 6.85
C PHE A 62 -1.69 -8.00 7.41
N GLY A 63 -2.31 -7.29 8.35
CA GLY A 63 -3.71 -7.53 8.74
C GLY A 63 -4.03 -8.98 9.15
N GLY A 64 -3.03 -9.71 9.66
CA GLY A 64 -3.12 -11.14 10.00
C GLY A 64 -2.85 -12.13 8.85
N ARG A 65 -2.42 -11.66 7.69
CA ARG A 65 -1.93 -12.47 6.56
C ARG A 65 -0.52 -12.97 6.86
N ASP A 66 -0.19 -14.18 6.40
CA ASP A 66 1.17 -14.73 6.52
C ASP A 66 2.13 -14.15 5.47
N GLU A 67 1.60 -13.69 4.33
CA GLU A 67 2.38 -13.16 3.21
C GLU A 67 1.60 -12.06 2.49
N LEU A 68 2.31 -11.07 1.93
CA LEU A 68 1.76 -10.00 1.11
C LEU A 68 2.67 -9.82 -0.13
N ALA A 69 2.13 -10.05 -1.33
CA ALA A 69 2.85 -9.86 -2.56
C ALA A 69 2.58 -8.46 -3.15
N VAL A 70 3.61 -7.61 -3.18
CA VAL A 70 3.55 -6.26 -3.76
C VAL A 70 4.48 -6.18 -4.97
N GLY A 71 3.91 -6.03 -6.16
CA GLY A 71 4.63 -5.70 -7.38
C GLY A 71 4.63 -4.19 -7.60
N VAL A 72 5.80 -3.58 -7.77
CA VAL A 72 5.94 -2.16 -8.09
C VAL A 72 6.41 -2.02 -9.53
N ALA A 73 5.62 -1.37 -10.38
CA ALA A 73 5.97 -0.94 -11.73
C ALA A 73 6.03 0.59 -11.77
N GLN A 74 6.73 1.13 -12.76
CA GLN A 74 6.99 2.58 -12.89
C GLN A 74 5.70 3.44 -12.84
N SER A 75 4.55 2.88 -13.21
CA SER A 75 3.25 3.57 -13.20
C SER A 75 2.10 2.72 -12.65
N GLN A 76 2.39 1.56 -12.06
CA GLN A 76 1.36 0.63 -11.58
C GLN A 76 1.84 -0.13 -10.34
N LEU A 77 0.93 -0.40 -9.43
CA LEU A 77 1.14 -1.35 -8.35
C LEU A 77 0.36 -2.63 -8.65
N ILE A 78 0.92 -3.79 -8.36
CA ILE A 78 0.22 -5.08 -8.47
C ILE A 78 0.14 -5.66 -7.06
N ILE A 79 -1.08 -5.94 -6.59
CA ILE A 79 -1.33 -6.52 -5.26
C ILE A 79 -2.00 -7.88 -5.47
N ASP A 80 -1.37 -8.96 -4.97
CA ASP A 80 -1.90 -10.33 -5.07
C ASP A 80 -2.41 -10.72 -6.47
N GLY A 81 -1.73 -10.24 -7.51
CA GLY A 81 -2.07 -10.49 -8.93
C GLY A 81 -3.09 -9.53 -9.55
N VAL A 82 -3.56 -8.52 -8.83
CA VAL A 82 -4.46 -7.47 -9.34
C VAL A 82 -3.69 -6.16 -9.50
N ALA A 83 -3.66 -5.64 -10.73
CA ALA A 83 -3.06 -4.34 -11.01
C ALA A 83 -3.98 -3.21 -10.49
N THR A 84 -3.43 -2.29 -9.72
CA THR A 84 -4.09 -1.03 -9.36
C THR A 84 -4.23 -0.15 -10.59
N GLU A 85 -5.31 0.64 -10.65
CA GLU A 85 -5.56 1.63 -11.69
C GLU A 85 -4.34 2.55 -11.92
N ALA A 86 -3.96 2.75 -13.18
CA ALA A 86 -2.76 3.51 -13.58
C ALA A 86 -2.81 5.00 -13.18
N GLY A 87 -3.99 5.51 -12.81
CA GLY A 87 -4.19 6.88 -12.35
C GLY A 87 -4.09 7.08 -10.84
N HIS A 88 -3.58 6.11 -10.07
CA HIS A 88 -3.52 6.23 -8.61
C HIS A 88 -2.62 7.43 -8.22
N PRO A 89 -3.12 8.42 -7.45
CA PRO A 89 -2.40 9.67 -7.18
C PRO A 89 -1.01 9.50 -6.54
N VAL A 90 -0.82 8.41 -5.80
CA VAL A 90 0.45 8.06 -5.16
C VAL A 90 1.53 7.62 -6.16
N LEU A 91 1.15 7.15 -7.36
CA LEU A 91 2.08 6.71 -8.41
C LEU A 91 2.53 7.85 -9.31
N SER A 92 1.79 8.95 -9.38
CA SER A 92 2.12 10.10 -10.23
C SER A 92 3.26 10.97 -9.67
N ASP A 93 3.68 10.73 -8.42
CA ASP A 93 4.64 11.55 -7.66
C ASP A 93 5.93 10.79 -7.28
N LEU A 94 6.10 9.57 -7.82
CA LEU A 94 7.34 8.76 -7.74
C LEU A 94 8.21 9.00 -8.98
#